data_AF-W9XVK9-F1
#
_entry.id   AF-W9XVK9-F1
#
_cell.length_a   1.000
_cell.length_b   1.000
_cell.length_c   1.000
_cell.angle_alpha   90.00
_cell.angle_beta   90.00
_cell.angle_gamma   90.00
#
_symmetry.space_group_name_H-M   'P 1'
#
loop_
_entity.id
_entity.type
_entity.pdbx_description
1 polymer ?
#
loop_
_entity_poly.entity_id
_entity_poly.type
_entity_poly.pdbx_seq_one_letter_code
_entity_poly.pdbx_strand_id
1 'polypeptide(L)'
;MSVQLSEIAKQEEALILPRFTADDALEIGLAIRNRLRALTHLSAVVNITLANSNNLLFHAVSRPGVQPDNDVWVARKRKTVQRWGVSTWFMHNKMHGDEEAFKKKYMLGETAGDYSIHGGGMPVRVRGVEGVVAVIVVSGLKQNEDHQVVVDALEEFLDATDREPRSPSYEL
;
A
#
# COMPACT_ATOMS: atom_id res chain seq x y z
N MET A 1 11.11 1.35 -20.43
CA MET A 1 11.32 2.74 -19.95
C MET A 1 11.53 2.64 -18.45
N SER A 2 12.64 3.14 -17.91
CA SER A 2 12.83 3.20 -16.46
C SER A 2 11.95 4.31 -15.89
N VAL A 3 11.02 3.97 -15.00
CA VAL A 3 10.26 4.98 -14.24
C VAL A 3 11.25 5.75 -13.37
N GLN A 4 11.20 7.08 -13.38
CA GLN A 4 12.12 7.86 -12.55
C GLN A 4 11.65 7.84 -11.09
N LEU A 5 12.58 7.70 -10.14
CA LEU A 5 12.25 7.72 -8.71
C LEU A 5 11.51 9.00 -8.28
N SER A 6 11.82 10.12 -8.94
CA SER A 6 11.15 11.40 -8.74
C SER A 6 9.67 11.37 -9.14
N GLU A 7 9.29 10.59 -10.16
CA GLU A 7 7.90 10.44 -10.59
C GLU A 7 7.11 9.61 -9.59
N ILE A 8 7.70 8.53 -9.08
CA ILE A 8 7.09 7.69 -8.03
C ILE A 8 6.91 8.51 -6.75
N ALA A 9 7.92 9.27 -6.35
CA ALA A 9 7.83 10.12 -5.16
C ALA A 9 6.71 11.17 -5.30
N LYS A 10 6.62 11.85 -6.46
CA LYS A 10 5.54 12.81 -6.73
C LYS A 10 4.15 12.17 -6.71
N GLN A 11 4.02 10.96 -7.25
CA GLN A 11 2.78 10.20 -7.19
C GLN A 11 2.40 9.92 -5.73
N GLU A 12 3.32 9.38 -4.93
CA GLU A 12 3.06 9.12 -3.50
C GLU A 12 2.75 10.39 -2.69
N GLU A 13 3.38 11.52 -3.01
CA GLU A 13 3.11 12.83 -2.39
C GLU A 13 1.72 13.38 -2.75
N ALA A 14 1.21 13.08 -3.93
CA ALA A 14 -0.15 13.45 -4.34
C ALA A 14 -1.24 12.65 -3.61
N LEU A 15 -0.89 11.51 -3.01
CA LEU A 15 -1.83 10.60 -2.32
C LEU A 15 -1.97 10.88 -0.81
N ILE A 16 -1.68 12.10 -0.35
CA ILE A 16 -1.88 12.50 1.05
C ILE A 16 -3.37 12.75 1.31
N LEU A 17 -3.97 11.92 2.16
CA LEU A 17 -5.40 11.95 2.45
C LEU A 17 -5.79 13.12 3.38
N PRO A 18 -7.02 13.64 3.29
CA PRO A 18 -7.53 14.64 4.23
C PRO A 18 -7.89 14.04 5.60
N ARG A 19 -8.29 12.75 5.63
CA ARG A 19 -8.61 11.96 6.83
C ARG A 19 -8.31 10.48 6.57
N PHE A 20 -8.23 9.69 7.64
CA PHE A 20 -8.20 8.24 7.54
C PHE A 20 -8.80 7.59 8.79
N THR A 21 -9.92 6.91 8.60
CA THR A 21 -10.71 6.20 9.61
C THR A 21 -10.92 4.74 9.20
N ALA A 22 -11.58 3.96 10.04
CA ALA A 22 -11.96 2.59 9.69
C ALA A 22 -12.96 2.53 8.51
N ASP A 23 -13.83 3.54 8.39
CA ASP A 23 -14.79 3.64 7.27
C ASP A 23 -14.07 3.95 5.96
N ASP A 24 -13.11 4.88 5.99
CA ASP A 24 -12.28 5.19 4.83
C ASP A 24 -11.46 3.95 4.39
N ALA A 25 -10.93 3.18 5.37
CA ALA A 25 -10.22 1.92 5.09
C ALA A 25 -11.15 0.87 4.44
N LEU A 26 -12.40 0.76 4.87
CA LEU A 26 -13.39 -0.13 4.25
C LEU A 26 -13.68 0.27 2.80
N GLU A 27 -13.91 1.57 2.56
CA GLU A 27 -14.19 2.10 1.22
C GLU A 27 -13.03 1.86 0.25
N ILE A 28 -11.82 2.28 0.63
CA ILE A 28 -10.60 2.07 -0.15
C ILE A 28 -10.37 0.56 -0.40
N GLY A 29 -10.54 -0.26 0.63
CA GLY A 29 -10.38 -1.71 0.52
C GLY A 29 -11.35 -2.36 -0.48
N LEU A 30 -12.61 -1.92 -0.49
CA LEU A 30 -13.61 -2.38 -1.44
C LEU A 30 -13.31 -1.91 -2.87
N ALA A 31 -12.90 -0.65 -3.04
CA ALA A 31 -12.50 -0.10 -4.33
C ALA A 31 -11.34 -0.90 -4.95
N ILE A 32 -10.28 -1.14 -4.18
CA ILE A 32 -9.14 -1.98 -4.59
C ILE A 32 -9.62 -3.38 -4.97
N ARG A 33 -10.42 -4.04 -4.13
CA ARG A 33 -10.91 -5.39 -4.40
C ARG A 33 -11.71 -5.46 -5.70
N ASN A 34 -12.57 -4.48 -5.97
CA ASN A 34 -13.38 -4.43 -7.18
C ASN A 34 -12.50 -4.21 -8.42
N ARG A 35 -11.50 -3.32 -8.34
CA ARG A 35 -10.50 -3.12 -9.39
C ARG A 35 -9.71 -4.39 -9.70
N LEU A 36 -9.23 -5.10 -8.68
CA LEU A 36 -8.57 -6.40 -8.86
C LEU A 36 -9.44 -7.41 -9.61
N ARG A 37 -10.74 -7.48 -9.29
CA ARG A 37 -11.68 -8.39 -9.95
C ARG A 37 -11.96 -7.99 -11.40
N ALA A 38 -11.95 -6.69 -11.72
CA ALA A 38 -12.15 -6.18 -13.07
C ALA A 38 -10.91 -6.38 -13.94
N LEU A 39 -9.71 -6.24 -13.37
CA LEU A 39 -8.45 -6.31 -14.10
C LEU A 39 -8.09 -7.73 -14.54
N THR A 40 -8.42 -8.75 -13.73
CA THR A 40 -7.93 -10.12 -13.97
C THR A 40 -8.78 -11.22 -13.32
N HIS A 41 -8.59 -12.44 -13.82
CA HIS A 41 -9.14 -13.67 -13.25
C HIS A 41 -8.24 -14.28 -12.15
N LEU A 42 -7.00 -13.79 -12.00
CA LEU A 42 -6.11 -14.21 -10.94
C LEU A 42 -6.63 -13.76 -9.56
N SER A 43 -6.27 -14.53 -8.53
CA SER A 43 -6.60 -14.20 -7.15
C SER A 43 -5.51 -13.33 -6.53
N ALA A 44 -5.92 -12.31 -5.79
CA ALA A 44 -5.05 -11.39 -5.07
C ALA A 44 -5.65 -10.99 -3.73
N VAL A 45 -4.80 -10.64 -2.77
CA VAL A 45 -5.16 -10.15 -1.45
C VAL A 45 -5.02 -8.64 -1.42
N VAL A 46 -5.97 -7.96 -0.77
CA VAL A 46 -5.81 -6.59 -0.27
C VAL A 46 -5.85 -6.60 1.25
N ASN A 47 -4.92 -5.91 1.88
CA ASN A 47 -4.75 -5.80 3.31
C ASN A 47 -4.53 -4.33 3.69
N ILE A 48 -5.22 -3.84 4.73
CA ILE A 48 -5.06 -2.48 5.24
C ILE A 48 -4.90 -2.55 6.76
N THR A 49 -3.77 -2.07 7.27
CA THR A 49 -3.44 -2.10 8.70
C THR A 49 -2.92 -0.76 9.19
N LEU A 50 -3.26 -0.37 10.43
CA LEU A 50 -2.65 0.80 11.08
C LEU A 50 -1.15 0.62 11.25
N ALA A 51 -0.37 1.67 10.99
CA ALA A 51 1.08 1.60 11.00
C ALA A 51 1.66 1.51 12.42
N ASN A 52 1.02 2.15 13.40
CA ASN A 52 1.49 2.24 14.79
C ASN A 52 1.18 1.00 15.65
N SER A 53 0.14 0.24 15.29
CA SER A 53 -0.41 -0.84 16.12
C SER A 53 -0.53 -2.16 15.37
N ASN A 54 -0.32 -2.17 14.05
CA ASN A 54 -0.63 -3.30 13.16
C ASN A 54 -2.10 -3.76 13.23
N ASN A 55 -3.01 -2.94 13.77
CA ASN A 55 -4.43 -3.28 13.83
C ASN A 55 -4.98 -3.44 12.40
N LEU A 56 -5.65 -4.56 12.15
CA LEU A 56 -6.21 -4.90 10.84
C LEU A 56 -7.55 -4.19 10.66
N LEU A 57 -7.62 -3.31 9.67
CA LEU A 57 -8.85 -2.58 9.33
C LEU A 57 -9.62 -3.23 8.18
N PHE A 58 -8.90 -3.79 7.21
CA PHE A 58 -9.50 -4.45 6.06
C PHE A 58 -8.64 -5.61 5.57
N HIS A 59 -9.26 -6.73 5.27
CA HIS A 59 -8.63 -7.86 4.60
C HIS A 59 -9.63 -8.54 3.68
N ALA A 60 -9.29 -8.68 2.40
CA ALA A 60 -10.13 -9.40 1.48
C ALA A 60 -9.34 -10.05 0.34
N VAL A 61 -9.85 -11.18 -0.11
CA VAL A 61 -9.41 -11.85 -1.33
C VAL A 61 -10.28 -11.40 -2.50
N SER A 62 -9.67 -11.14 -3.65
CA SER A 62 -10.39 -10.71 -4.85
C SER A 62 -11.28 -11.83 -5.40
N ARG A 63 -10.76 -13.06 -5.41
CA ARG A 63 -11.37 -14.28 -5.97
C ARG A 63 -10.89 -15.53 -5.19
N PRO A 64 -11.56 -16.67 -5.28
CA PRO A 64 -11.02 -17.93 -4.74
C PRO A 64 -9.64 -18.25 -5.31
N GLY A 65 -8.74 -18.83 -4.50
CA GLY A 65 -7.45 -19.34 -4.97
C GLY A 65 -6.20 -18.75 -4.32
N VAL A 66 -6.32 -17.80 -3.37
CA VAL A 66 -5.15 -17.36 -2.57
C VAL A 66 -4.57 -18.53 -1.75
N GLN A 67 -3.28 -18.43 -1.43
CA GLN A 67 -2.53 -19.39 -0.63
C GLN A 67 -1.98 -18.70 0.64
N PRO A 68 -1.61 -19.47 1.69
CA PRO A 68 -1.01 -18.89 2.89
C PRO A 68 0.24 -18.03 2.63
N ASP A 69 1.00 -18.33 1.57
CA ASP A 69 2.17 -17.54 1.16
C ASP A 69 1.80 -16.07 0.85
N ASN A 70 0.57 -15.78 0.41
CA ASN A 70 0.13 -14.41 0.16
C ASN A 70 0.20 -13.55 1.43
N ASP A 71 -0.09 -14.11 2.60
CA ASP A 71 -0.01 -13.39 3.87
C ASP A 71 1.44 -13.13 4.30
N VAL A 72 2.38 -14.02 3.93
CA VAL A 72 3.82 -13.79 4.11
C VAL A 72 4.26 -12.60 3.26
N TRP A 73 3.86 -12.55 1.99
CA TRP A 73 4.12 -11.39 1.14
C TRP A 73 3.50 -10.10 1.69
N VAL A 74 2.28 -10.17 2.20
CA VAL A 74 1.61 -9.03 2.83
C VAL A 74 2.42 -8.50 4.02
N ALA A 75 2.85 -9.38 4.92
CA ALA A 75 3.65 -9.00 6.08
C ALA A 75 5.00 -8.38 5.67
N ARG A 76 5.69 -8.96 4.68
CA ARG A 76 6.99 -8.48 4.19
C ARG A 76 6.91 -7.10 3.52
N LYS A 77 5.92 -6.91 2.65
CA LYS A 77 5.63 -5.61 2.01
C LYS A 77 5.28 -4.57 3.07
N ARG A 78 4.40 -4.91 4.02
CA ARG A 78 4.01 -4.01 5.12
C ARG A 78 5.21 -3.55 5.95
N LYS A 79 6.06 -4.48 6.37
CA LYS A 79 7.24 -4.17 7.20
C LYS A 79 8.19 -3.20 6.49
N THR A 80 8.28 -3.32 5.16
CA THR A 80 9.07 -2.41 4.33
C THR A 80 8.48 -1.00 4.32
N VAL A 81 7.19 -0.86 4.07
CA VAL A 81 6.52 0.44 4.11
C VAL A 81 6.65 1.08 5.50
N GLN A 82 6.45 0.31 6.57
CA GLN A 82 6.54 0.81 7.94
C GLN A 82 7.94 1.35 8.28
N ARG A 83 8.99 0.64 7.86
CA ARG A 83 10.37 1.01 8.21
C ARG A 83 10.89 2.20 7.41
N TRP A 84 10.58 2.27 6.11
CA TRP A 84 11.16 3.29 5.22
C TRP A 84 10.19 4.38 4.80
N GLY A 85 8.91 4.25 5.15
CA GLY A 85 7.89 5.25 4.85
C GLY A 85 7.67 5.48 3.35
N VAL A 86 8.04 4.54 2.48
CA VAL A 86 7.87 4.67 1.02
C VAL A 86 7.20 3.42 0.50
N SER A 87 6.58 3.49 -0.67
CA SER A 87 6.04 2.28 -1.27
C SER A 87 7.15 1.26 -1.52
N THR A 88 6.76 0.00 -1.49
CA THR A 88 7.62 -1.11 -1.93
C THR A 88 8.05 -0.96 -3.39
N TRP A 89 7.24 -0.30 -4.23
CA TRP A 89 7.58 0.01 -5.61
C TRP A 89 8.67 1.09 -5.73
N PHE A 90 8.62 2.13 -4.90
CA PHE A 90 9.71 3.10 -4.81
C PHE A 90 11.00 2.40 -4.38
N MET A 91 10.94 1.56 -3.35
CA MET A 91 12.11 0.82 -2.88
C MET A 91 12.63 -0.15 -3.94
N HIS A 92 11.75 -0.83 -4.68
CA HIS A 92 12.10 -1.66 -5.83
C HIS A 92 12.99 -0.90 -6.81
N ASN A 93 12.49 0.24 -7.30
CA ASN A 93 13.18 1.03 -8.31
C ASN A 93 14.47 1.65 -7.77
N LYS A 94 14.50 2.01 -6.48
CA LYS A 94 15.68 2.58 -5.82
C LYS A 94 16.82 1.57 -5.70
N MET A 95 16.47 0.30 -5.60
CA MET A 95 17.42 -0.80 -5.50
C MET A 95 17.57 -1.56 -6.82
N HIS A 96 16.97 -1.08 -7.91
CA HIS A 96 16.97 -1.74 -9.23
C HIS A 96 16.45 -3.19 -9.17
N GLY A 97 15.53 -3.48 -8.25
CA GLY A 97 15.00 -4.81 -7.99
C GLY A 97 15.95 -5.78 -7.31
N ASP A 98 17.11 -5.33 -6.84
CA ASP A 98 18.13 -6.16 -6.21
C ASP A 98 17.92 -6.25 -4.69
N GLU A 99 17.32 -7.36 -4.24
CA GLU A 99 17.08 -7.64 -2.81
C GLU A 99 18.40 -7.92 -2.03
N GLU A 100 19.48 -8.38 -2.68
CA GLU A 100 20.77 -8.58 -2.01
C GLU A 100 21.49 -7.25 -1.78
N ALA A 101 21.47 -6.35 -2.78
CA ALA A 101 21.94 -4.98 -2.60
C ALA A 101 21.14 -4.26 -1.51
N PHE A 102 19.82 -4.48 -1.44
CA PHE A 102 18.95 -3.92 -0.41
C PHE A 102 19.32 -4.44 0.98
N LYS A 103 19.45 -5.76 1.13
CA LYS A 103 19.90 -6.42 2.36
C LYS A 103 21.23 -5.87 2.85
N LYS A 104 22.22 -5.74 1.96
CA LYS A 104 23.55 -5.21 2.29
C LYS A 104 23.48 -3.74 2.67
N LYS A 105 22.77 -2.91 1.90
CA LYS A 105 22.65 -1.46 2.11
C LYS A 105 22.02 -1.11 3.45
N TYR A 106 21.02 -1.88 3.88
CA TYR A 106 20.28 -1.63 5.12
C TYR A 106 20.67 -2.55 6.27
N MET A 107 21.77 -3.30 6.13
CA MET A 107 22.35 -4.17 7.16
C MET A 107 21.32 -5.13 7.78
N LEU A 108 20.49 -5.77 6.94
CA LEU A 108 19.36 -6.57 7.43
C LEU A 108 19.75 -7.91 8.06
N GLY A 109 20.93 -8.43 7.72
CA GLY A 109 21.43 -9.70 8.26
C GLY A 109 20.44 -10.85 8.06
N GLU A 110 20.17 -11.60 9.13
CA GLU A 110 19.22 -12.73 9.15
C GLU A 110 17.75 -12.29 9.03
N THR A 111 17.45 -11.03 9.36
CA THR A 111 16.07 -10.49 9.28
C THR A 111 15.65 -10.06 7.87
N ALA A 112 16.52 -10.23 6.88
CA ALA A 112 16.24 -9.82 5.49
C ALA A 112 14.95 -10.43 4.93
N GLY A 113 14.64 -11.67 5.31
CA GLY A 113 13.42 -12.38 4.90
C GLY A 113 12.13 -11.71 5.37
N ASP A 114 12.17 -10.85 6.39
CA ASP A 114 11.00 -10.13 6.89
C ASP A 114 10.59 -8.93 6.01
N TYR A 115 11.38 -8.61 4.99
CA TYR A 115 11.16 -7.46 4.13
C TYR A 115 11.03 -7.90 2.68
N SER A 116 10.36 -7.07 1.89
CA SER A 116 10.25 -7.25 0.46
C SER A 116 10.16 -5.90 -0.23
N ILE A 117 10.89 -5.78 -1.33
CA ILE A 117 10.83 -4.61 -2.21
C ILE A 117 9.99 -4.89 -3.46
N HIS A 118 9.18 -5.95 -3.47
CA HIS A 118 8.25 -6.20 -4.56
C HIS A 118 7.03 -5.28 -4.41
N GLY A 119 6.64 -4.60 -5.50
CA GLY A 119 5.53 -3.65 -5.53
C GLY A 119 4.21 -4.18 -4.96
N GLY A 120 3.39 -3.28 -4.42
CA GLY A 120 2.08 -3.57 -3.84
C GLY A 120 1.86 -3.06 -2.42
N GLY A 121 2.91 -2.74 -1.67
CA GLY A 121 2.81 -2.01 -0.40
C GLY A 121 2.88 -0.49 -0.58
N MET A 122 1.90 0.24 -0.05
CA MET A 122 1.73 1.70 -0.14
C MET A 122 1.53 2.35 1.25
N PRO A 123 2.28 3.40 1.60
CA PRO A 123 2.03 4.18 2.82
C PRO A 123 0.77 5.05 2.68
N VAL A 124 -0.06 5.05 3.72
CA VAL A 124 -1.17 6.01 3.87
C VAL A 124 -0.70 7.15 4.77
N ARG A 125 -0.91 8.39 4.32
CA ARG A 125 -0.61 9.62 5.06
C ARG A 125 -1.84 10.49 5.17
N VAL A 126 -1.88 11.28 6.24
CA VAL A 126 -2.95 12.26 6.46
C VAL A 126 -2.35 13.65 6.60
N ARG A 127 -2.96 14.64 5.97
CA ARG A 127 -2.51 16.04 6.02
C ARG A 127 -2.43 16.53 7.46
N GLY A 128 -1.28 17.10 7.83
CA GLY A 128 -1.04 17.62 9.18
C GLY A 128 -0.71 16.56 10.24
N VAL A 129 -0.68 15.27 9.88
CA VAL A 129 -0.21 14.19 10.75
C VAL A 129 1.19 13.78 10.31
N GLU A 130 2.13 13.72 11.26
CA GLU A 130 3.48 13.26 10.97
C GLU A 130 3.52 11.75 10.75
N GLY A 131 4.20 11.33 9.68
CA GLY A 131 4.48 9.93 9.39
C GLY A 131 3.35 9.18 8.67
N VAL A 132 3.53 7.86 8.60
CA VAL A 132 2.59 6.93 7.98
C VAL A 132 1.55 6.51 9.02
N VAL A 133 0.27 6.65 8.72
CA VAL A 133 -0.83 6.29 9.65
C VAL A 133 -1.34 4.86 9.43
N ALA A 134 -1.27 4.38 8.19
CA ALA A 134 -1.65 3.04 7.81
C ALA A 134 -0.84 2.55 6.61
N VAL A 135 -0.91 1.25 6.33
CA VAL A 135 -0.29 0.62 5.18
C VAL A 135 -1.33 -0.17 4.44
N ILE A 136 -1.43 0.09 3.13
CA ILE A 136 -2.20 -0.73 2.20
C ILE A 136 -1.24 -1.68 1.51
N VAL A 137 -1.62 -2.96 1.42
CA VAL A 137 -0.87 -3.97 0.68
C VAL A 137 -1.78 -4.70 -0.27
N VAL A 138 -1.38 -4.77 -1.54
CA VAL A 138 -1.91 -5.70 -2.53
C VAL A 138 -0.86 -6.77 -2.83
N SER A 139 -1.30 -8.01 -2.96
CA SER A 139 -0.44 -9.16 -3.29
C SER A 139 -1.16 -10.20 -4.13
N GLY A 140 -0.66 -10.45 -5.34
CA GLY A 140 -1.14 -11.57 -6.19
C GLY A 140 -1.02 -11.33 -7.69
N LEU A 141 -0.64 -10.12 -8.12
CA LEU A 141 -0.44 -9.77 -9.53
C LEU A 141 1.04 -9.57 -9.86
N LYS A 142 1.33 -9.05 -11.06
CA LYS A 142 2.66 -8.49 -11.33
C LYS A 142 2.85 -7.28 -10.43
N GLN A 143 4.05 -7.12 -9.88
CA GLN A 143 4.34 -6.09 -8.88
C GLN A 143 3.98 -4.64 -9.27
N ASN A 144 4.07 -4.29 -10.56
CA ASN A 144 3.66 -2.98 -11.05
C ASN A 144 2.12 -2.82 -11.08
N GLU A 145 1.39 -3.90 -11.34
CA GLU A 145 -0.07 -3.94 -11.28
C GLU A 145 -0.56 -3.89 -9.82
N ASP A 146 0.08 -4.63 -8.93
CA ASP A 146 -0.18 -4.55 -7.48
C ASP A 146 -0.05 -3.10 -6.97
N HIS A 147 0.99 -2.36 -7.41
CA HIS A 147 1.18 -0.95 -7.06
C HIS A 147 0.11 -0.06 -7.70
N GLN A 148 -0.11 -0.16 -9.01
CA GLN A 148 -0.98 0.75 -9.74
C GLN A 148 -2.44 0.67 -9.27
N VAL A 149 -2.93 -0.53 -8.94
CA VAL A 149 -4.31 -0.67 -8.45
C VAL A 149 -4.53 0.07 -7.12
N VAL A 150 -3.50 0.14 -6.26
CA VAL A 150 -3.58 0.91 -5.01
C VAL A 150 -3.58 2.40 -5.29
N VAL A 151 -2.72 2.86 -6.22
CA VAL A 151 -2.70 4.26 -6.66
C VAL A 151 -4.07 4.68 -7.19
N ASP A 152 -4.60 3.94 -8.17
CA ASP A 152 -5.87 4.28 -8.82
C ASP A 152 -7.03 4.38 -7.81
N ALA A 153 -7.05 3.50 -6.79
CA ALA A 153 -8.07 3.52 -5.75
C ALA A 153 -7.93 4.73 -4.81
N LEU A 154 -6.69 5.15 -4.50
CA LEU A 154 -6.44 6.31 -3.66
C LEU A 154 -6.72 7.62 -4.41
N GLU A 155 -6.42 7.69 -5.71
CA GLU A 155 -6.78 8.83 -6.57
C GLU A 155 -8.31 8.98 -6.64
N GLU A 156 -9.03 7.88 -6.88
CA GLU A 156 -10.50 7.87 -6.87
C GLU A 156 -11.08 8.30 -5.52
N PHE A 157 -10.51 7.81 -4.41
CA PHE A 157 -10.95 8.18 -3.07
C PHE A 157 -10.73 9.68 -2.80
N LEU A 158 -9.57 10.23 -3.19
CA LEU A 158 -9.29 11.66 -3.05
C LEU A 158 -10.28 12.51 -3.85
N ASP A 159 -10.50 12.17 -5.12
CA ASP A 159 -11.47 12.83 -5.99
C ASP A 159 -12.89 12.84 -5.41
N ALA A 160 -13.28 11.76 -4.73
CA ALA A 160 -14.57 11.66 -4.05
C ALA A 160 -14.61 12.57 -2.80
N THR A 161 -13.58 12.54 -1.96
CA THR A 161 -13.52 13.35 -0.73
C THR A 161 -13.46 14.85 -0.98
N ASP A 162 -12.82 15.30 -2.08
CA ASP A 162 -12.78 16.72 -2.45
C ASP A 162 -14.15 17.26 -2.89
N ARG A 163 -15.08 16.37 -3.28
CA ARG A 163 -16.44 16.72 -3.68
C ARG A 163 -17.44 16.67 -2.53
N GLU A 164 -17.10 16.04 -1.40
CA GLU A 164 -17.97 16.02 -0.22
C GLU A 164 -17.96 17.40 0.49
N PRO A 165 -19.14 17.97 0.81
CA PRO A 165 -19.19 19.11 1.70
C PRO A 165 -18.66 18.68 3.08
N ARG A 166 -17.67 19.41 3.61
CA ARG A 166 -17.12 19.14 4.95
C ARG A 166 -18.22 19.17 6.01
N SER A 167 -18.65 18.01 6.47
CA SER A 167 -19.55 17.88 7.61
C SER A 167 -18.88 18.40 8.89
N PRO A 168 -19.63 18.98 9.85
CA PRO A 168 -19.05 19.45 11.10
C PRO A 168 -18.46 18.25 11.86
N SER A 169 -17.26 18.43 12.41
CA SER A 169 -16.59 17.48 13.27
C SER A 169 -17.52 17.02 14.39
N TYR A 170 -17.65 15.70 14.57
CA TYR A 170 -18.31 15.13 15.74
C TYR A 170 -17.57 15.60 17.00
N GLU A 171 -18.23 16.41 17.82
CA GLU A 171 -17.81 16.65 19.20
C GLU A 171 -18.12 15.38 19.99
N LEU A 172 -17.09 14.82 20.64
CA LEU A 172 -17.21 13.73 21.61
C LEU A 172 -17.58 14.28 22.98
#